data_AF-A0A4R7JPG5-F1
#
_entry.id   AF-A0A4R7JPG5-F1
#
_cell.length_a   1.000
_cell.length_b   1.000
_cell.length_c   1.000
_cell.angle_alpha   90.00
_cell.angle_beta   90.00
_cell.angle_gamma   90.00
#
_symmetry.space_group_name_H-M   'P 1'
#
loop_
_entity.id
_entity.type
_entity.pdbx_description
1 polymer ?
#
loop_
_entity_poly.entity_id
_entity_poly.type
_entity_poly.pdbx_seq_one_letter_code
_entity_poly.pdbx_strand_id
1 'polypeptide(L)'
;MSPAYLDLADEQQDLLRNLPFDGCHLVTGPPGSGKSVLAAQHASLVALTGVRVHLLTRSNLLRQTLTVHGDVEVSTVHAWIHAWHRARTGEPAPRADADWFDWPELFALAAVEEDGEGFALVVDEGQDLPPSFYRLCRLLGVPVTVFADECQRITDTQSTLDEISSALGECARHQLTLQHRSTRPVAALAAHFHTGDTAPPLPSRTGPVPQLRRYADQRALIAQLVAHAERRPQHTIGVIVRTTRQQLALHEHLERTAPRLRSQVYVGAAAEGRHRTLDLRRPGVRVISRASAKGLEFDSVFVPDVHTDGGDPGAAALRMTYYVLLTRARQEIHLGYEGVREPPPVAGVPEDLLLRSV
;
A
#
# COMPACT_ATOMS: atom_id res chain seq x y z
N MET A 1 14.44 0.88 10.51
CA MET A 1 14.71 -0.57 10.38
C MET A 1 13.40 -1.23 9.99
N SER A 2 13.38 -2.05 8.94
CA SER A 2 12.29 -3.02 8.77
C SER A 2 12.30 -3.95 9.99
N PRO A 3 11.16 -4.48 10.47
CA PRO A 3 11.15 -5.37 11.63
C PRO A 3 12.12 -6.52 11.38
N ALA A 4 12.93 -6.85 12.39
CA ALA A 4 13.73 -8.06 12.33
C ALA A 4 12.78 -9.27 12.31
N TYR A 5 13.26 -10.44 11.83
CA TYR A 5 12.46 -11.66 11.83
C TYR A 5 11.84 -11.97 13.21
N LEU A 6 12.56 -11.65 14.30
CA LEU A 6 12.11 -11.83 15.68
C LEU A 6 11.05 -10.82 16.15
N ASP A 7 10.86 -9.71 15.43
CA ASP A 7 9.82 -8.72 15.72
C ASP A 7 8.48 -9.08 15.04
N LEU A 8 8.45 -10.16 14.24
CA LEU A 8 7.25 -10.66 13.59
C LEU A 8 6.39 -11.43 14.59
N ALA A 9 5.07 -11.34 14.43
CA ALA A 9 4.12 -12.14 15.20
C ALA A 9 4.28 -13.64 14.90
N ASP A 10 3.84 -14.50 15.83
CA ASP A 10 3.99 -15.95 15.69
C ASP A 10 3.40 -16.49 14.37
N GLU A 11 2.19 -16.07 13.99
CA GLU A 11 1.55 -16.45 12.71
C GLU A 11 2.41 -16.05 11.49
N GLN A 12 3.05 -14.89 11.55
CA GLN A 12 3.92 -14.39 10.48
C GLN A 12 5.23 -15.20 10.39
N GLN A 13 5.81 -15.56 11.54
CA GLN A 13 7.00 -16.40 11.60
C GLN A 13 6.69 -17.82 11.10
N ASP A 14 5.55 -18.38 11.51
CA ASP A 14 5.10 -19.71 11.11
C ASP A 14 4.82 -19.77 9.61
N LEU A 15 4.19 -18.74 9.04
CA LEU A 15 4.03 -18.63 7.60
C LEU A 15 5.40 -18.66 6.90
N LEU A 16 6.35 -17.81 7.30
CA LEU A 16 7.67 -17.76 6.66
C LEU A 16 8.46 -19.06 6.79
N ARG A 17 8.29 -19.80 7.89
CA ARG A 17 8.95 -21.11 8.10
C ARG A 17 8.39 -22.20 7.20
N ASN A 18 7.09 -22.17 6.94
CA ASN A 18 6.39 -23.23 6.24
C ASN A 18 6.10 -22.93 4.77
N LEU A 19 6.29 -21.68 4.33
CA LEU A 19 6.10 -21.26 2.94
C LEU A 19 7.24 -21.84 2.07
N PRO A 20 6.95 -22.75 1.13
CA PRO A 20 7.98 -23.34 0.28
C PRO A 20 8.65 -22.29 -0.63
N PHE A 21 9.85 -22.62 -1.11
CA PHE A 21 10.63 -21.75 -2.00
C PHE A 21 10.40 -22.06 -3.49
N ASP A 22 9.76 -23.19 -3.78
CA ASP A 22 9.46 -23.72 -5.10
C ASP A 22 7.96 -23.70 -5.42
N GLY A 23 7.62 -23.77 -6.71
CA GLY A 23 6.22 -23.75 -7.14
C GLY A 23 5.57 -22.36 -7.07
N CYS A 24 4.23 -22.34 -7.07
CA CYS A 24 3.44 -21.12 -7.04
C CYS A 24 2.66 -20.99 -5.73
N HIS A 25 2.78 -19.84 -5.07
CA HIS A 25 2.12 -19.57 -3.79
C HIS A 25 1.38 -18.24 -3.80
N LEU A 26 0.19 -18.21 -3.21
CA LEU A 26 -0.59 -17.01 -2.98
C LEU A 26 -0.80 -16.82 -1.49
N VAL A 27 -0.15 -15.80 -0.91
CA VAL A 27 -0.30 -15.38 0.46
C VAL A 27 -1.32 -14.24 0.54
N THR A 28 -2.37 -14.44 1.32
CA THR A 28 -3.46 -13.48 1.52
C THR A 28 -3.54 -13.03 2.97
N GLY A 29 -4.23 -11.93 3.21
CA GLY A 29 -4.52 -11.49 4.57
C GLY A 29 -5.05 -10.07 4.61
N PRO A 30 -5.61 -9.62 5.74
CA PRO A 30 -6.20 -8.29 5.86
C PRO A 30 -5.15 -7.18 5.73
N PRO A 31 -5.56 -5.92 5.49
CA PRO A 31 -4.64 -4.79 5.54
C PRO A 31 -3.93 -4.73 6.88
N GLY A 32 -2.60 -4.69 6.87
CA GLY A 32 -1.83 -4.66 8.11
C GLY A 32 -1.56 -6.00 8.80
N SER A 33 -1.73 -7.10 8.08
CA SER A 33 -1.09 -8.38 8.42
C SER A 33 0.41 -8.44 8.10
N GLY A 34 1.02 -7.35 7.61
CA GLY A 34 2.47 -7.27 7.36
C GLY A 34 2.96 -7.87 6.04
N LYS A 35 2.07 -8.16 5.08
CA LYS A 35 2.37 -8.75 3.76
C LYS A 35 3.63 -8.20 3.08
N SER A 36 3.77 -6.88 2.92
CA SER A 36 4.95 -6.29 2.26
C SER A 36 6.26 -6.57 3.00
N VAL A 37 6.24 -6.64 4.33
CA VAL A 37 7.41 -7.04 5.13
C VAL A 37 7.71 -8.52 4.91
N LEU A 38 6.67 -9.37 4.89
CA LEU A 38 6.83 -10.80 4.64
C LEU A 38 7.32 -11.09 3.21
N ALA A 39 6.88 -10.32 2.21
CA ALA A 39 7.38 -10.39 0.85
C ALA A 39 8.90 -10.11 0.80
N ALA A 40 9.36 -9.05 1.47
CA ALA A 40 10.78 -8.73 1.54
C ALA A 40 11.61 -9.78 2.30
N GLN A 41 11.08 -10.29 3.42
CA GLN A 41 11.73 -11.35 4.20
C GLN A 41 11.79 -12.66 3.42
N HIS A 42 10.69 -13.10 2.81
CA HIS A 42 10.64 -14.30 1.97
C HIS A 42 11.58 -14.18 0.77
N ALA A 43 11.61 -13.05 0.07
CA ALA A 43 12.56 -12.81 -1.02
C ALA A 43 14.01 -12.96 -0.55
N SER A 44 14.33 -12.44 0.64
CA SER A 44 15.67 -12.58 1.23
C SER A 44 15.98 -14.04 1.59
N LEU A 45 15.02 -14.78 2.14
CA LEU A 45 15.18 -16.20 2.47
C LEU A 45 15.42 -17.07 1.22
N VAL A 46 14.67 -16.83 0.14
CA VAL A 46 14.87 -17.52 -1.14
C VAL A 46 16.23 -17.15 -1.71
N ALA A 47 16.64 -15.89 -1.68
CA ALA A 47 17.94 -15.47 -2.20
C ALA A 47 19.14 -16.09 -1.45
N LEU A 48 18.98 -16.40 -0.15
CA LEU A 48 20.00 -17.10 0.64
C LEU A 48 20.20 -18.56 0.20
N THR A 49 19.31 -19.12 -0.62
CA THR A 49 19.50 -20.44 -1.26
C THR A 49 20.39 -20.40 -2.51
N GLY A 50 20.83 -19.20 -2.93
CA GLY A 50 21.65 -18.99 -4.12
C GLY A 50 20.88 -18.72 -5.40
N VAL A 51 19.54 -18.64 -5.34
CA VAL A 51 18.68 -18.26 -6.46
C VAL A 51 18.58 -16.74 -6.56
N ARG A 52 18.68 -16.18 -7.77
CA ARG A 52 18.40 -14.76 -8.00
C ARG A 52 16.91 -14.46 -7.82
N VAL A 53 16.57 -13.45 -7.04
CA VAL A 53 15.16 -13.11 -6.74
C VAL A 53 14.81 -11.72 -7.25
N HIS A 54 13.69 -11.60 -7.95
CA HIS A 54 13.08 -10.30 -8.25
C HIS A 54 11.90 -10.05 -7.32
N LEU A 55 12.02 -9.04 -6.46
CA LEU A 55 10.93 -8.54 -5.63
C LEU A 55 10.20 -7.42 -6.37
N LEU A 56 9.02 -7.75 -6.90
CA LEU A 56 8.21 -6.86 -7.69
C LEU A 56 7.19 -6.14 -6.81
N THR A 57 7.21 -4.81 -6.87
CA THR A 57 6.29 -3.95 -6.12
C THR A 57 5.54 -3.02 -7.07
N ARG A 58 4.33 -2.58 -6.75
CA ARG A 58 3.62 -1.62 -7.61
C ARG A 58 4.08 -0.17 -7.43
N SER A 59 4.51 0.20 -6.21
CA SER A 59 4.81 1.59 -5.85
C SER A 59 6.29 1.80 -5.59
N ASN A 60 6.87 2.83 -6.23
CA ASN A 60 8.23 3.30 -5.97
C ASN A 60 8.46 3.68 -4.49
N LEU A 61 7.39 3.99 -3.74
CA LEU A 61 7.50 4.33 -2.32
C LEU A 61 7.66 3.10 -1.43
N LEU A 62 6.96 2.00 -1.74
CA LEU A 62 7.15 0.72 -1.04
C LEU A 62 8.57 0.21 -1.24
N ARG A 63 9.09 0.28 -2.47
CA ARG A 63 10.49 -0.04 -2.82
C ARG A 63 11.51 0.65 -1.90
N GLN A 64 11.26 1.90 -1.48
CA GLN A 64 12.20 2.66 -0.63
C GLN A 64 12.19 2.25 0.85
N THR A 65 11.23 1.42 1.27
CA THR A 65 11.03 1.05 2.68
C THR A 65 11.41 -0.38 3.02
N LEU A 66 11.49 -1.25 2.02
CA LEU A 66 11.81 -2.65 2.20
C LEU A 66 13.33 -2.82 2.33
N THR A 67 13.74 -3.48 3.41
CA THR A 67 15.12 -3.93 3.58
C THR A 67 15.17 -5.37 3.10
N VAL A 68 16.02 -5.67 2.12
CA VAL A 68 16.23 -7.01 1.57
C VAL A 68 17.69 -7.41 1.71
N HIS A 69 17.94 -8.71 1.78
CA HIS A 69 19.27 -9.29 1.92
C HIS A 69 19.49 -10.36 0.84
N GLY A 70 20.75 -10.59 0.44
CA GLY A 70 21.08 -11.52 -0.65
C GLY A 70 20.94 -10.91 -2.04
N ASP A 71 20.91 -11.77 -3.06
CA ASP A 71 20.72 -11.38 -4.47
C ASP A 71 19.24 -11.10 -4.80
N VAL A 72 18.73 -10.01 -4.23
CA VAL A 72 17.34 -9.55 -4.43
C VAL A 72 17.33 -8.23 -5.20
N GLU A 73 16.76 -8.25 -6.40
CA GLU A 73 16.50 -7.05 -7.19
C GLU A 73 15.08 -6.54 -6.94
N VAL A 74 14.96 -5.35 -6.36
CA VAL A 74 13.66 -4.71 -6.14
C VAL A 74 13.32 -3.75 -7.28
N SER A 75 12.22 -4.00 -7.99
CA SER A 75 11.77 -3.20 -9.12
C SER A 75 10.24 -3.13 -9.20
N THR A 76 9.72 -2.31 -10.12
CA THR A 76 8.28 -2.35 -10.45
C THR A 76 8.02 -3.38 -11.53
N VAL A 77 6.80 -3.91 -11.60
CA VAL A 77 6.42 -4.89 -12.63
C VAL A 77 6.68 -4.35 -14.04
N HIS A 78 6.31 -3.10 -14.33
CA HIS A 78 6.61 -2.48 -15.62
C HIS A 78 8.11 -2.41 -15.93
N ALA A 79 8.93 -2.03 -14.94
CA ALA A 79 10.38 -1.95 -15.13
C ALA A 79 10.99 -3.35 -15.35
N TRP A 80 10.53 -4.34 -14.60
CA TRP A 80 10.96 -5.73 -14.75
C TRP A 80 10.57 -6.31 -16.12
N ILE A 81 9.32 -6.14 -16.57
CA ILE A 81 8.89 -6.61 -17.90
C ILE A 81 9.73 -5.96 -19.02
N HIS A 82 9.97 -4.64 -18.93
CA HIS A 82 10.82 -3.96 -19.91
C HIS A 82 12.26 -4.51 -19.90
N ALA A 83 12.85 -4.76 -18.74
CA ALA A 83 14.20 -5.31 -18.62
C ALA A 83 14.27 -6.76 -19.12
N TRP A 84 13.31 -7.60 -18.74
CA TRP A 84 13.17 -9.00 -19.17
C TRP A 84 13.02 -9.12 -20.68
N HIS A 85 12.19 -8.27 -21.30
CA HIS A 85 12.00 -8.25 -22.75
C HIS A 85 13.26 -7.76 -23.46
N ARG A 86 13.83 -6.65 -22.99
CA ARG A 86 15.04 -6.04 -23.58
C ARG A 86 16.25 -6.96 -23.53
N ALA A 87 16.38 -7.75 -22.47
CA ALA A 87 17.44 -8.75 -22.36
C ALA A 87 17.36 -9.82 -23.46
N ARG A 88 16.16 -10.11 -23.99
CA ARG A 88 15.93 -11.12 -25.03
C ARG A 88 15.88 -10.56 -26.45
N THR A 89 15.28 -9.39 -26.63
CA THR A 89 15.02 -8.83 -27.98
C THR A 89 15.92 -7.65 -28.33
N GLY A 90 16.62 -7.07 -27.35
CA GLY A 90 17.34 -5.80 -27.48
C GLY A 90 16.45 -4.55 -27.37
N GLU A 91 15.13 -4.72 -27.38
CA GLU A 91 14.14 -3.63 -27.43
C GLU A 91 13.25 -3.59 -26.17
N PRO A 92 12.73 -2.42 -25.77
CA PRO A 92 11.79 -2.35 -24.65
C PRO A 92 10.50 -3.11 -24.97
N ALA A 93 9.90 -3.72 -23.95
CA ALA A 93 8.61 -4.42 -24.10
C ALA A 93 7.54 -3.54 -24.80
N PRO A 94 6.86 -4.07 -25.83
CA PRO A 94 5.88 -3.33 -26.60
C PRO A 94 4.66 -3.00 -25.74
N ARG A 95 4.11 -1.81 -25.98
CA ARG A 95 2.92 -1.33 -25.28
C ARG A 95 1.70 -1.51 -26.17
N ALA A 96 0.61 -1.98 -25.57
CA ALA A 96 -0.71 -1.92 -26.16
C ALA A 96 -1.43 -0.63 -25.73
N ASP A 97 -2.67 -0.44 -26.16
CA ASP A 97 -3.54 0.61 -25.62
C ASP A 97 -3.94 0.30 -24.15
N ALA A 98 -4.10 1.36 -23.35
CA ALA A 98 -4.46 1.33 -21.92
C ALA A 98 -3.36 0.90 -20.91
N ASP A 99 -2.19 1.56 -20.96
CA ASP A 99 -1.12 1.52 -19.93
C ASP A 99 -0.44 0.16 -19.66
N TRP A 100 -0.73 -0.86 -20.48
CA TRP A 100 -0.20 -2.21 -20.35
C TRP A 100 0.53 -2.69 -21.62
N PHE A 101 1.17 -3.85 -21.51
CA PHE A 101 2.00 -4.44 -22.56
C PHE A 101 1.18 -5.23 -23.58
N ASP A 102 1.78 -5.47 -24.75
CA ASP A 102 1.30 -6.47 -25.70
C ASP A 102 1.51 -7.88 -25.11
N TRP A 103 0.51 -8.37 -24.38
CA TRP A 103 0.56 -9.67 -23.73
C TRP A 103 0.78 -10.85 -24.70
N PRO A 104 0.10 -10.93 -25.86
CA PRO A 104 0.39 -11.94 -26.88
C PRO A 104 1.88 -12.06 -27.24
N GLU A 105 2.55 -10.92 -27.45
CA GLU A 105 3.99 -10.93 -27.77
C GLU A 105 4.83 -11.43 -26.59
N LEU A 106 4.55 -10.97 -25.37
CA LEU A 106 5.25 -11.45 -24.17
C LEU A 106 5.05 -12.96 -23.94
N PHE A 107 3.86 -13.48 -24.21
CA PHE A 107 3.57 -14.92 -24.10
C PHE A 107 4.32 -15.73 -25.16
N ALA A 108 4.37 -15.24 -26.40
CA ALA A 108 5.12 -15.90 -27.47
C ALA A 108 6.62 -15.96 -27.13
N LEU A 109 7.18 -14.87 -26.61
CA LEU A 109 8.57 -14.81 -26.18
C LEU A 109 8.86 -15.74 -24.98
N ALA A 110 7.94 -15.81 -24.00
CA ALA A 110 8.10 -16.68 -22.83
C ALA A 110 7.97 -18.17 -23.14
N ALA A 111 7.31 -18.54 -24.24
CA ALA A 111 7.17 -19.92 -24.67
C ALA A 111 8.42 -20.50 -25.36
N VAL A 112 9.42 -19.65 -25.65
CA VAL A 112 10.71 -20.09 -26.19
C VAL A 112 11.58 -20.61 -25.05
N GLU A 113 11.93 -21.90 -25.08
CA GLU A 113 12.87 -22.51 -24.12
C GLU A 113 14.29 -21.95 -24.34
N GLU A 114 14.92 -21.49 -23.26
CA GLU A 114 16.33 -21.08 -23.25
C GLU A 114 17.02 -21.56 -21.96
N ASP A 115 18.29 -21.93 -22.11
CA ASP A 115 19.21 -22.21 -20.99
C ASP A 115 19.64 -20.88 -20.33
N GLY A 116 18.84 -20.42 -19.37
CA GLY A 116 19.16 -19.26 -18.53
C GLY A 116 19.40 -19.64 -17.07
N GLU A 117 20.11 -18.80 -16.33
CA GLU A 117 20.14 -18.91 -14.87
C GLU A 117 18.72 -18.76 -14.30
N GLY A 118 18.29 -19.73 -13.49
CA GLY A 118 16.98 -19.72 -12.87
C GLY A 118 16.82 -18.54 -11.90
N PHE A 119 15.64 -17.93 -11.90
CA PHE A 119 15.26 -16.86 -10.97
C PHE A 119 13.90 -17.15 -10.34
N ALA A 120 13.61 -16.51 -9.20
CA ALA A 120 12.31 -16.55 -8.54
C ALA A 120 11.66 -15.16 -8.52
N LEU A 121 10.32 -15.13 -8.55
CA LEU A 121 9.54 -13.90 -8.45
C LEU A 121 8.82 -13.83 -7.11
N VAL A 122 8.99 -12.72 -6.39
CA VAL A 122 8.14 -12.38 -5.25
C VAL A 122 7.37 -11.13 -5.58
N VAL A 123 6.04 -11.16 -5.47
CA VAL A 123 5.16 -10.08 -5.91
C VAL A 123 4.41 -9.51 -4.72
N ASP A 124 4.58 -8.22 -4.42
CA ASP A 124 3.81 -7.50 -3.41
C ASP A 124 2.64 -6.72 -4.04
N GLU A 125 1.55 -6.58 -3.30
CA GLU A 125 0.28 -5.97 -3.75
C GLU A 125 -0.24 -6.60 -5.05
N GLY A 126 -0.17 -7.94 -5.15
CA GLY A 126 -0.47 -8.68 -6.37
C GLY A 126 -1.87 -8.45 -6.94
N GLN A 127 -2.86 -8.15 -6.11
CA GLN A 127 -4.21 -7.82 -6.58
C GLN A 127 -4.22 -6.64 -7.56
N ASP A 128 -3.23 -5.74 -7.51
CA ASP A 128 -3.18 -4.59 -8.40
C ASP A 128 -2.68 -4.90 -9.83
N LEU A 129 -2.26 -6.13 -10.10
CA LEU A 129 -1.73 -6.56 -11.40
C LEU A 129 -2.80 -7.30 -12.21
N PRO A 130 -2.76 -7.24 -13.55
CA PRO A 130 -3.73 -7.90 -14.40
C PRO A 130 -3.49 -9.42 -14.45
N PRO A 131 -4.53 -10.23 -14.72
CA PRO A 131 -4.39 -11.68 -14.79
C PRO A 131 -3.33 -12.16 -15.81
N SER A 132 -3.14 -11.39 -16.88
CA SER A 132 -2.14 -11.67 -17.92
C SER A 132 -0.70 -11.70 -17.39
N PHE A 133 -0.38 -10.91 -16.37
CA PHE A 133 0.94 -10.94 -15.73
C PHE A 133 1.22 -12.31 -15.09
N TYR A 134 0.22 -12.87 -14.40
CA TYR A 134 0.33 -14.18 -13.76
C TYR A 134 0.39 -15.33 -14.77
N ARG A 135 -0.29 -15.17 -15.93
CA ARG A 135 -0.14 -16.11 -17.04
C ARG A 135 1.28 -16.10 -17.62
N LEU A 136 1.89 -14.91 -17.75
CA LEU A 136 3.28 -14.78 -18.15
C LEU A 136 4.21 -15.51 -17.17
N CYS A 137 4.00 -15.31 -15.87
CA CYS A 137 4.76 -16.00 -14.81
C CYS A 137 4.68 -17.52 -14.94
N ARG A 138 3.47 -18.05 -15.21
CA ARG A 138 3.26 -19.48 -15.43
C ARG A 138 4.00 -20.00 -16.66
N LEU A 139 3.98 -19.26 -17.77
CA LEU A 139 4.69 -19.64 -19.00
C LEU A 139 6.21 -19.66 -18.81
N LEU A 140 6.74 -18.76 -17.97
CA LEU A 140 8.16 -18.74 -17.62
C LEU A 140 8.60 -19.95 -16.76
N GLY A 141 7.67 -20.67 -16.15
CA GLY A 141 7.98 -21.85 -15.33
C GLY A 141 8.82 -21.56 -14.07
N VAL A 142 8.86 -20.30 -13.62
CA VAL A 142 9.65 -19.88 -12.47
C VAL A 142 8.88 -19.99 -11.15
N PRO A 143 9.54 -20.21 -10.00
CA PRO A 143 8.89 -20.11 -8.70
C PRO A 143 8.30 -18.71 -8.48
N VAL A 144 7.05 -18.63 -8.05
CA VAL A 144 6.34 -17.36 -7.81
C VAL A 144 5.60 -17.36 -6.49
N THR A 145 5.91 -16.37 -5.64
CA THR A 145 5.15 -16.10 -4.42
C THR A 145 4.48 -14.74 -4.53
N VAL A 146 3.14 -14.73 -4.49
CA VAL A 146 2.32 -13.51 -4.57
C VAL A 146 1.73 -13.18 -3.22
N PHE A 147 1.94 -11.95 -2.75
CA PHE A 147 1.29 -11.38 -1.59
C PHE A 147 0.18 -10.44 -2.05
N ALA A 148 -1.07 -10.73 -1.67
CA ALA A 148 -2.23 -9.98 -2.14
C ALA A 148 -3.25 -9.69 -1.02
N ASP A 149 -4.02 -8.62 -1.21
CA ASP A 149 -5.13 -8.22 -0.35
C ASP A 149 -6.42 -8.10 -1.16
N GLU A 150 -7.37 -8.99 -0.91
CA GLU A 150 -8.68 -8.99 -1.60
C GLU A 150 -9.43 -7.65 -1.43
N CYS A 151 -9.20 -6.99 -0.30
CA CYS A 151 -9.99 -5.85 0.15
C CYS A 151 -9.41 -4.49 -0.27
N GLN A 152 -8.42 -4.45 -1.17
CA GLN A 152 -7.78 -3.20 -1.60
C GLN A 152 -7.81 -2.98 -3.12
N ARG A 153 -8.80 -3.54 -3.82
CA ARG A 153 -9.02 -3.29 -5.26
C ARG A 153 -9.61 -1.90 -5.49
N ILE A 154 -9.09 -1.19 -6.49
CA ILE A 154 -9.49 0.19 -6.86
C ILE A 154 -10.02 0.26 -8.31
N THR A 155 -9.61 -0.63 -9.22
CA THR A 155 -9.97 -0.57 -10.67
C THR A 155 -10.28 -1.92 -11.30
N ASP A 156 -10.96 -1.94 -12.45
CA ASP A 156 -11.39 -3.16 -13.16
C ASP A 156 -10.25 -3.97 -13.80
N THR A 157 -9.08 -3.37 -13.99
CA THR A 157 -7.88 -4.01 -14.57
C THR A 157 -7.07 -4.85 -13.58
N GLN A 158 -7.56 -4.97 -12.34
CA GLN A 158 -6.92 -5.62 -11.21
C GLN A 158 -7.44 -7.04 -11.01
N SER A 159 -6.60 -7.95 -10.51
CA SER A 159 -6.98 -9.36 -10.31
C SER A 159 -7.66 -9.61 -8.96
N THR A 160 -8.70 -10.43 -8.96
CA THR A 160 -9.17 -11.17 -7.78
C THR A 160 -8.15 -12.22 -7.34
N LEU A 161 -8.25 -12.69 -6.09
CA LEU A 161 -7.41 -13.79 -5.60
C LEU A 161 -7.60 -15.07 -6.44
N ASP A 162 -8.83 -15.31 -6.89
CA ASP A 162 -9.17 -16.44 -7.75
C ASP A 162 -8.56 -16.33 -9.15
N GLU A 163 -8.56 -15.14 -9.74
CA GLU A 163 -7.89 -14.91 -11.03
C GLU A 163 -6.37 -15.07 -10.92
N ILE A 164 -5.75 -14.60 -9.82
CA ILE A 164 -4.32 -14.81 -9.58
C ILE A 164 -4.02 -16.31 -9.51
N SER A 165 -4.73 -17.03 -8.63
CA SER A 165 -4.55 -18.47 -8.41
C SER A 165 -4.79 -19.25 -9.70
N SER A 166 -5.84 -18.94 -10.45
CA SER A 166 -6.18 -19.61 -11.71
C SER A 166 -5.14 -19.33 -12.80
N ALA A 167 -4.62 -18.11 -12.88
CA ALA A 167 -3.63 -17.73 -13.88
C ALA A 167 -2.25 -18.36 -13.62
N LEU A 168 -1.87 -18.50 -12.33
CA LEU A 168 -0.65 -19.21 -11.92
C LEU A 168 -0.76 -20.74 -12.11
N GLY A 169 -1.96 -21.32 -12.02
CA GLY A 169 -2.16 -22.76 -12.18
C GLY A 169 -2.14 -23.50 -10.84
N GLU A 170 -1.19 -24.43 -10.66
CA GLU A 170 -1.00 -25.17 -9.40
C GLU A 170 -0.47 -24.21 -8.31
N CYS A 171 -1.38 -23.44 -7.71
CA CYS A 171 -1.07 -22.39 -6.75
C CYS A 171 -1.61 -22.74 -5.37
N ALA A 172 -0.71 -22.94 -4.41
CA ALA A 172 -1.09 -23.16 -3.01
C ALA A 172 -1.43 -21.82 -2.34
N ARG A 173 -2.55 -21.78 -1.61
CA ARG A 173 -3.01 -20.59 -0.90
C ARG A 173 -2.65 -20.64 0.57
N HIS A 174 -2.18 -19.52 1.09
CA HIS A 174 -1.83 -19.32 2.49
C HIS A 174 -2.54 -18.06 2.99
N GLN A 175 -3.06 -18.08 4.21
CA GLN A 175 -3.84 -16.96 4.74
C GLN A 175 -3.29 -16.51 6.09
N LEU A 176 -2.99 -15.21 6.19
CA LEU A 176 -2.79 -14.52 7.45
C LEU A 176 -4.14 -14.06 7.97
N THR A 177 -4.44 -14.39 9.21
CA THR A 177 -5.71 -14.07 9.84
C THR A 177 -5.62 -12.83 10.73
N LEU A 178 -4.44 -12.50 11.24
CA LEU A 178 -4.31 -11.45 12.25
C LEU A 178 -3.89 -10.09 11.67
N GLN A 179 -4.61 -9.05 12.09
CA GLN A 179 -4.18 -7.66 11.92
C GLN A 179 -3.41 -7.22 13.18
N HIS A 180 -2.13 -6.88 13.03
CA HIS A 180 -1.29 -6.45 14.16
C HIS A 180 -0.92 -4.96 14.10
N ARG A 181 -1.28 -4.28 12.99
CA ARG A 181 -0.73 -2.98 12.65
C ARG A 181 -1.41 -1.81 13.37
N SER A 182 -2.73 -1.82 13.47
CA SER A 182 -3.56 -0.68 13.91
C SER A 182 -4.13 -0.86 15.31
N THR A 183 -4.61 0.23 15.93
CA THR A 183 -5.40 0.16 17.17
C THR A 183 -6.82 -0.31 16.87
N ARG A 184 -7.47 -0.95 17.84
CA ARG A 184 -8.85 -1.43 17.74
C ARG A 184 -9.83 -0.36 17.27
N PRO A 185 -9.80 0.89 17.78
CA PRO A 185 -10.71 1.93 17.30
C PRO A 185 -10.47 2.32 15.83
N VAL A 186 -9.21 2.37 15.39
CA VAL A 186 -8.87 2.64 13.99
C VAL A 186 -9.36 1.52 13.07
N ALA A 187 -9.12 0.26 13.46
CA ALA A 187 -9.60 -0.90 12.70
C ALA A 187 -11.13 -0.96 12.65
N ALA A 188 -11.81 -0.65 13.76
CA ALA A 188 -13.28 -0.64 13.84
C ALA A 188 -13.88 0.44 12.93
N LEU A 189 -13.32 1.65 12.92
CA LEU A 189 -13.75 2.70 11.98
C LEU A 189 -13.47 2.29 10.53
N ALA A 190 -12.30 1.72 10.23
CA ALA A 190 -12.03 1.22 8.89
C ALA A 190 -13.05 0.15 8.46
N ALA A 191 -13.35 -0.82 9.33
CA ALA A 191 -14.31 -1.89 9.06
C ALA A 191 -15.73 -1.37 8.72
N HIS A 192 -16.13 -0.19 9.23
CA HIS A 192 -17.39 0.45 8.83
C HIS A 192 -17.45 0.73 7.30
N PHE A 193 -16.30 1.05 6.70
CA PHE A 193 -16.18 1.35 5.27
C PHE A 193 -15.78 0.12 4.43
N HIS A 194 -15.62 -1.04 5.04
CA HIS A 194 -15.29 -2.28 4.34
C HIS A 194 -16.41 -2.69 3.37
N THR A 195 -16.04 -3.24 2.21
CA THR A 195 -16.99 -3.65 1.15
C THR A 195 -16.91 -5.14 0.79
N GLY A 196 -16.06 -5.91 1.47
CA GLY A 196 -15.98 -7.36 1.27
C GLY A 196 -17.02 -8.11 2.11
N ASP A 197 -17.17 -9.40 1.82
CA ASP A 197 -18.18 -10.25 2.44
C ASP A 197 -17.87 -10.59 3.90
N THR A 198 -16.58 -10.62 4.27
CA THR A 198 -16.13 -10.97 5.62
C THR A 198 -15.41 -9.78 6.25
N ALA A 199 -15.97 -9.27 7.35
CA ALA A 199 -15.35 -8.18 8.10
C ALA A 199 -13.96 -8.61 8.64
N PRO A 200 -12.93 -7.76 8.51
CA PRO A 200 -11.61 -8.08 9.03
C PRO A 200 -11.65 -8.20 10.56
N PRO A 201 -10.90 -9.14 11.15
CA PRO A 201 -10.84 -9.28 12.59
C PRO A 201 -10.21 -8.04 13.23
N LEU A 202 -10.77 -7.60 14.36
CA LEU A 202 -10.28 -6.42 15.07
C LEU A 202 -9.05 -6.75 15.92
N PRO A 203 -8.00 -5.91 15.89
CA PRO A 203 -6.82 -6.08 16.74
C PRO A 203 -7.18 -5.86 18.22
N SER A 204 -6.33 -6.37 19.11
CA SER A 204 -6.44 -6.18 20.57
C SER A 204 -5.85 -4.87 21.07
N ARG A 205 -5.02 -4.19 20.26
CA ARG A 205 -4.27 -2.99 20.67
C ARG A 205 -5.21 -1.82 20.96
N THR A 206 -5.13 -1.24 22.15
CA THR A 206 -5.94 -0.08 22.54
C THR A 206 -5.38 1.23 21.95
N GLY A 207 -6.23 2.26 21.88
CA GLY A 207 -5.88 3.57 21.32
C GLY A 207 -7.02 4.57 21.48
N PRO A 208 -6.83 5.84 21.09
CA PRO A 208 -7.90 6.83 21.11
C PRO A 208 -8.94 6.53 20.02
N VAL A 209 -10.19 6.90 20.28
CA VAL A 209 -11.25 6.89 19.26
C VAL A 209 -10.90 7.91 18.16
N PRO A 210 -11.04 7.56 16.86
CA PRO A 210 -10.90 8.51 15.76
C PRO A 210 -11.70 9.78 15.96
N GLN A 211 -11.17 10.91 15.49
CA GLN A 211 -11.79 12.22 15.68
C GLN A 211 -12.24 12.83 14.36
N LEU A 212 -13.43 13.45 14.35
CA LEU A 212 -13.89 14.34 13.29
C LEU A 212 -13.85 15.78 13.80
N ARG A 213 -13.16 16.67 13.07
CA ARG A 213 -13.08 18.10 13.41
C ARG A 213 -13.54 18.97 12.25
N ARG A 214 -14.33 20.00 12.57
CA ARG A 214 -14.62 21.09 11.63
C ARG A 214 -13.51 22.14 11.68
N TYR A 215 -12.92 22.45 10.54
CA TYR A 215 -11.97 23.54 10.40
C TYR A 215 -12.67 24.82 9.95
N ALA A 216 -12.38 25.92 10.63
CA ALA A 216 -12.85 27.24 10.22
C ALA A 216 -12.09 27.75 8.99
N ASP A 217 -10.79 27.46 8.94
CA ASP A 217 -9.90 27.79 7.84
C ASP A 217 -8.67 26.86 7.83
N GLN A 218 -7.83 27.01 6.83
CA GLN A 218 -6.57 26.28 6.71
C GLN A 218 -5.59 26.56 7.87
N ARG A 219 -5.67 27.71 8.55
CA ARG A 219 -4.77 28.01 9.69
C ARG A 219 -5.10 27.14 10.89
N ALA A 220 -6.38 26.88 11.16
CA ALA A 220 -6.81 25.98 12.21
C ALA A 220 -6.27 24.55 12.00
N LEU A 221 -6.31 24.05 10.77
CA LEU A 221 -5.70 22.76 10.40
C LEU A 221 -4.19 22.75 10.67
N ILE A 222 -3.48 23.79 10.24
CA ILE A 222 -2.03 23.91 10.44
C ILE A 222 -1.69 23.93 11.92
N ALA A 223 -2.42 24.71 12.72
CA ALA A 223 -2.22 24.77 14.17
C ALA A 223 -2.39 23.40 14.83
N GLN A 224 -3.40 22.62 14.44
CA GLN A 224 -3.57 21.25 14.94
C GLN A 224 -2.41 20.34 14.53
N LEU A 225 -1.98 20.39 13.25
CA LEU A 225 -0.87 19.56 12.76
C LEU A 225 0.43 19.87 13.50
N VAL A 226 0.74 21.14 13.72
CA VAL A 226 1.92 21.57 14.48
C VAL A 226 1.85 21.09 15.92
N ALA A 227 0.74 21.36 16.61
CA ALA A 227 0.57 20.92 18.00
C ALA A 227 0.59 19.39 18.14
N HIS A 228 0.13 18.65 17.13
CA HIS A 228 0.21 17.19 17.11
C HIS A 228 1.65 16.70 16.94
N ALA A 229 2.38 17.26 15.96
CA ALA A 229 3.76 16.91 15.69
C ALA A 229 4.70 17.24 16.87
N GLU A 230 4.47 18.36 17.55
CA GLU A 230 5.26 18.76 18.73
C GLU A 230 5.00 17.85 19.94
N ARG A 231 3.75 17.41 20.15
CA ARG A 231 3.41 16.43 21.20
C ARG A 231 3.93 15.03 20.90
N ARG A 232 4.16 14.72 19.61
CA ARG A 232 4.56 13.39 19.12
C ARG A 232 5.80 13.47 18.22
N PRO A 233 6.95 13.93 18.72
CA PRO A 233 8.13 14.23 17.89
C PRO A 233 8.75 13.00 17.23
N GLN A 234 8.45 11.80 17.73
CA GLN A 234 8.91 10.51 17.18
C GLN A 234 7.92 9.87 16.22
N HIS A 235 6.73 10.45 16.05
CA HIS A 235 5.69 9.87 15.21
C HIS A 235 5.86 10.27 13.74
N THR A 236 5.53 9.32 12.88
CA THR A 236 5.25 9.57 11.47
C THR A 236 3.81 10.06 11.33
N ILE A 237 3.62 11.20 10.64
CA ILE A 237 2.30 11.82 10.47
C ILE A 237 2.02 11.93 8.97
N GLY A 238 0.96 11.26 8.51
CA GLY A 238 0.49 11.33 7.13
C GLY A 238 -0.68 12.29 7.01
N VAL A 239 -0.57 13.28 6.14
CA VAL A 239 -1.68 14.20 5.80
C VAL A 239 -2.10 13.90 4.38
N ILE A 240 -3.28 13.29 4.24
CA ILE A 240 -3.77 12.77 2.98
C ILE A 240 -4.89 13.68 2.47
N VAL A 241 -4.65 14.30 1.31
CA VAL A 241 -5.58 15.26 0.69
C VAL A 241 -6.03 14.80 -0.68
N ARG A 242 -7.18 15.30 -1.16
CA ARG A 242 -7.78 14.88 -2.43
C ARG A 242 -6.89 15.16 -3.63
N THR A 243 -6.38 16.40 -3.71
CA THR A 243 -5.73 16.90 -4.92
C THR A 243 -4.28 17.29 -4.69
N THR A 244 -3.46 17.13 -5.73
CA THR A 244 -2.06 17.61 -5.74
C THR A 244 -1.96 19.12 -5.48
N ARG A 245 -2.96 19.90 -5.90
CA ARG A 245 -3.02 21.34 -5.64
C ARG A 245 -3.11 21.63 -4.13
N GLN A 246 -4.03 20.97 -3.42
CA GLN A 246 -4.16 21.10 -1.97
C GLN A 246 -2.89 20.62 -1.26
N GLN A 247 -2.29 19.54 -1.75
CA GLN A 247 -1.07 18.97 -1.20
C GLN A 247 0.08 19.98 -1.20
N LEU A 248 0.33 20.62 -2.35
CA LEU A 248 1.38 21.63 -2.50
C LEU A 248 1.08 22.87 -1.65
N ALA A 249 -0.16 23.37 -1.68
CA ALA A 249 -0.56 24.55 -0.90
C ALA A 249 -0.43 24.32 0.61
N LEU A 250 -0.79 23.13 1.11
CA LEU A 250 -0.68 22.79 2.52
C LEU A 250 0.78 22.68 2.96
N HIS A 251 1.62 22.05 2.16
CA HIS A 251 3.05 21.94 2.45
C HIS A 251 3.75 23.28 2.46
N GLU A 252 3.50 24.15 1.48
CA GLU A 252 4.07 25.50 1.47
C GLU A 252 3.67 26.28 2.73
N HIS A 253 2.43 26.12 3.19
CA HIS A 253 1.97 26.75 4.42
C HIS A 253 2.66 26.17 5.67
N LEU A 254 2.84 24.85 5.74
CA LEU A 254 3.58 24.18 6.82
C LEU A 254 5.04 24.63 6.86
N GLU A 255 5.73 24.69 5.73
CA GLU A 255 7.13 25.12 5.64
C GLU A 255 7.31 26.58 6.09
N ARG A 256 6.37 27.47 5.74
CA ARG A 256 6.41 28.87 6.19
C ARG A 256 6.12 29.02 7.69
N THR A 257 5.19 28.25 8.23
CA THR A 257 4.67 28.43 9.60
C THR A 257 5.50 27.67 10.63
N ALA A 258 5.99 26.48 10.27
CA ALA A 258 6.70 25.58 11.16
C ALA A 258 7.88 24.88 10.43
N PRO A 259 8.88 25.63 9.95
CA PRO A 259 10.02 25.09 9.19
C PRO A 259 10.83 24.04 9.97
N ARG A 260 10.76 24.08 11.30
CA ARG A 260 11.43 23.10 12.19
C ARG A 260 10.86 21.69 12.04
N LEU A 261 9.60 21.54 11.63
CA LEU A 261 8.97 20.23 11.40
C LEU A 261 9.54 19.52 10.16
N ARG A 262 10.21 20.26 9.26
CA ARG A 262 10.79 19.75 8.00
C ARG A 262 9.82 18.83 7.27
N SER A 263 8.66 19.37 6.94
CA SER A 263 7.59 18.58 6.32
C SER A 263 8.04 18.09 4.94
N GLN A 264 7.53 16.93 4.51
CA GLN A 264 7.86 16.35 3.20
C GLN A 264 6.60 16.24 2.33
N VAL A 265 6.78 16.30 1.01
CA VAL A 265 5.72 16.15 0.01
C VAL A 265 6.09 15.13 -1.03
N TYR A 266 5.12 14.31 -1.43
CA TYR A 266 5.28 13.37 -2.55
C TYR A 266 4.26 13.58 -3.66
N VAL A 267 4.75 14.00 -4.82
CA VAL A 267 3.93 14.16 -6.02
C VAL A 267 4.31 13.07 -7.03
N GLY A 268 3.46 12.05 -7.16
CA GLY A 268 3.74 10.90 -8.04
C GLY A 268 3.99 11.25 -9.51
N ALA A 269 3.44 12.36 -10.00
CA ALA A 269 3.59 12.85 -11.37
C ALA A 269 4.84 13.74 -11.60
N ALA A 270 5.59 14.14 -10.56
CA ALA A 270 6.73 15.04 -10.73
C ALA A 270 7.87 14.31 -11.45
N ALA A 271 8.46 14.86 -12.52
CA ALA A 271 9.46 14.14 -13.34
C ALA A 271 10.72 13.73 -12.57
N GLU A 272 11.23 14.56 -11.65
CA GLU A 272 12.39 14.31 -10.77
C GLU A 272 12.45 15.33 -9.61
N GLY A 273 13.27 15.07 -8.58
CA GLY A 273 13.58 16.02 -7.50
C GLY A 273 12.98 15.71 -6.12
N ARG A 274 13.07 16.68 -5.19
CA ARG A 274 12.67 16.61 -3.76
C ARG A 274 11.22 16.19 -3.48
N HIS A 275 10.40 16.06 -4.52
CA HIS A 275 8.99 15.67 -4.43
C HIS A 275 8.72 14.22 -4.93
N ARG A 276 9.75 13.46 -5.37
CA ARG A 276 9.65 12.04 -5.72
C ARG A 276 10.22 11.09 -4.65
N THR A 277 10.88 11.60 -3.63
CA THR A 277 11.48 10.81 -2.55
C THR A 277 10.84 11.15 -1.21
N LEU A 278 10.33 10.14 -0.50
CA LEU A 278 9.91 10.27 0.89
C LEU A 278 10.81 9.42 1.75
N ASP A 279 11.44 10.02 2.75
CA ASP A 279 12.06 9.22 3.80
C ASP A 279 10.98 8.81 4.78
N LEU A 280 10.23 7.74 4.49
CA LEU A 280 9.10 7.28 5.31
C LEU A 280 9.52 6.84 6.73
N ARG A 281 10.82 6.67 7.00
CA ARG A 281 11.36 6.19 8.28
C ARG A 281 11.58 7.30 9.29
N ARG A 282 11.70 8.54 8.83
CA ARG A 282 11.96 9.68 9.71
C ARG A 282 10.68 10.13 10.44
N PRO A 283 10.70 10.50 11.72
CA PRO A 283 9.57 11.20 12.32
C PRO A 283 9.24 12.50 11.58
N GLY A 284 7.95 12.90 11.56
CA GLY A 284 7.52 14.17 10.97
C GLY A 284 6.31 14.07 10.04
N VAL A 285 5.93 15.24 9.51
CA VAL A 285 4.71 15.44 8.71
C VAL A 285 4.98 15.21 7.23
N ARG A 286 4.14 14.38 6.60
CA ARG A 286 4.18 14.05 5.18
C ARG A 286 2.85 14.35 4.54
N VAL A 287 2.84 15.23 3.55
CA VAL A 287 1.62 15.55 2.80
C VAL A 287 1.61 14.75 1.50
N ILE A 288 0.55 13.96 1.30
CA ILE A 288 0.39 13.05 0.17
C ILE A 288 -1.02 13.15 -0.43
N SER A 289 -1.17 12.77 -1.69
CA SER A 289 -2.50 12.65 -2.30
C SER A 289 -3.17 11.31 -1.92
N ARG A 290 -4.50 11.26 -1.94
CA ARG A 290 -5.27 10.00 -1.74
C ARG A 290 -4.80 8.89 -2.69
N ALA A 291 -4.53 9.23 -3.95
CA ALA A 291 -4.01 8.29 -4.95
C ALA A 291 -2.63 7.72 -4.61
N SER A 292 -1.82 8.44 -3.82
CA SER A 292 -0.47 8.01 -3.41
C SER A 292 -0.44 7.37 -2.02
N ALA A 293 -1.58 7.32 -1.32
CA ALA A 293 -1.64 6.84 0.05
C ALA A 293 -1.57 5.32 0.17
N LYS A 294 -1.97 4.59 -0.88
CA LYS A 294 -1.92 3.12 -0.88
C LYS A 294 -0.48 2.63 -0.67
N GLY A 295 -0.32 1.65 0.22
CA GLY A 295 0.98 1.11 0.61
C GLY A 295 1.78 1.99 1.58
N LEU A 296 1.29 3.16 1.98
CA LEU A 296 1.94 4.00 2.99
C LEU A 296 1.35 3.78 4.38
N GLU A 297 2.15 4.09 5.39
CA GLU A 297 1.78 3.92 6.79
C GLU A 297 2.32 5.04 7.65
N PHE A 298 1.51 5.45 8.62
CA PHE A 298 1.83 6.52 9.54
C PHE A 298 1.31 6.19 10.93
N ASP A 299 1.98 6.67 11.98
CA ASP A 299 1.48 6.54 13.34
C ASP A 299 0.18 7.34 13.52
N SER A 300 0.08 8.50 12.88
CA SER A 300 -1.14 9.30 12.83
C SER A 300 -1.49 9.70 11.40
N VAL A 301 -2.76 9.58 11.02
CA VAL A 301 -3.25 10.02 9.70
C VAL A 301 -4.29 11.12 9.84
N PHE A 302 -4.11 12.17 9.05
CA PHE A 302 -5.01 13.30 8.90
C PHE A 302 -5.64 13.26 7.51
N VAL A 303 -6.97 13.29 7.43
CA VAL A 303 -7.72 13.50 6.19
C VAL A 303 -8.57 14.75 6.37
N PRO A 304 -8.02 15.95 6.11
CA PRO A 304 -8.61 17.20 6.56
C PRO A 304 -9.72 17.76 5.65
N ASP A 305 -9.94 17.12 4.50
CA ASP A 305 -10.76 17.63 3.40
C ASP A 305 -11.86 16.64 3.00
N VAL A 306 -12.48 15.97 3.97
CA VAL A 306 -13.58 15.00 3.77
C VAL A 306 -14.76 15.63 3.02
N HIS A 307 -15.05 16.92 3.23
CA HIS A 307 -16.09 17.68 2.50
C HIS A 307 -15.89 17.73 0.98
N THR A 308 -14.68 17.47 0.49
CA THR A 308 -14.38 17.45 -0.95
C THR A 308 -14.74 16.11 -1.60
N ASP A 309 -15.10 15.10 -0.81
CA ASP A 309 -15.56 13.82 -1.29
C ASP A 309 -17.05 13.85 -1.59
N GLY A 310 -17.35 14.12 -2.86
CA GLY A 310 -18.68 13.93 -3.43
C GLY A 310 -18.93 12.47 -3.83
N GLY A 311 -20.19 12.17 -4.14
CA GLY A 311 -20.66 10.84 -4.50
C GLY A 311 -21.67 10.29 -3.49
N ASP A 312 -22.25 9.14 -3.81
CA ASP A 312 -23.11 8.40 -2.91
C ASP A 312 -22.25 7.74 -1.80
N PRO A 313 -22.48 8.05 -0.50
CA PRO A 313 -21.78 7.40 0.62
C PRO A 313 -21.92 5.88 0.63
N GLY A 314 -22.98 5.33 0.05
CA GLY A 314 -23.20 3.89 -0.09
C GLY A 314 -22.37 3.24 -1.20
N ALA A 315 -21.83 4.03 -2.14
CA ALA A 315 -21.11 3.50 -3.30
C ALA A 315 -19.84 2.77 -2.87
N ALA A 316 -19.66 1.56 -3.40
CA ALA A 316 -18.52 0.68 -3.07
C ALA A 316 -17.17 1.37 -3.29
N ALA A 317 -17.01 2.15 -4.36
CA ALA A 317 -15.77 2.86 -4.65
C ALA A 317 -15.40 3.92 -3.58
N LEU A 318 -16.39 4.67 -3.08
CA LEU A 318 -16.17 5.68 -2.06
C LEU A 318 -15.87 5.01 -0.71
N ARG A 319 -16.63 3.98 -0.35
CA ARG A 319 -16.38 3.16 0.85
C ARG A 319 -14.98 2.56 0.82
N MET A 320 -14.58 1.95 -0.29
CA MET A 320 -13.24 1.41 -0.49
C MET A 320 -12.15 2.48 -0.34
N THR A 321 -12.38 3.67 -0.87
CA THR A 321 -11.45 4.80 -0.70
C THR A 321 -11.22 5.09 0.79
N TYR A 322 -12.29 5.22 1.58
CA TYR A 322 -12.18 5.46 3.03
C TYR A 322 -11.53 4.29 3.77
N TYR A 323 -11.87 3.05 3.41
CA TYR A 323 -11.20 1.87 3.95
C TYR A 323 -9.68 1.91 3.74
N VAL A 324 -9.22 2.24 2.53
CA VAL A 324 -7.79 2.37 2.22
C VAL A 324 -7.16 3.51 3.02
N LEU A 325 -7.79 4.68 3.10
CA LEU A 325 -7.27 5.85 3.83
C LEU A 325 -7.11 5.58 5.33
N LEU A 326 -8.13 4.96 5.95
CA LEU A 326 -8.16 4.70 7.38
C LEU A 326 -7.15 3.62 7.78
N THR A 327 -6.97 2.59 6.94
CA THR A 327 -5.98 1.52 7.18
C THR A 327 -4.53 1.97 7.07
N ARG A 328 -4.25 3.22 6.66
CA ARG A 328 -2.89 3.77 6.67
C ARG A 328 -2.44 4.20 8.08
N ALA A 329 -3.37 4.38 9.03
CA ALA A 329 -3.03 4.76 10.38
C ALA A 329 -2.72 3.55 11.26
N ARG A 330 -1.61 3.65 11.99
CA ARG A 330 -1.27 2.69 13.05
C ARG A 330 -1.99 3.07 14.34
N GLN A 331 -1.96 4.32 14.77
CA GLN A 331 -2.42 4.68 16.12
C GLN A 331 -3.66 5.58 16.12
N GLU A 332 -3.64 6.66 15.34
CA GLU A 332 -4.63 7.73 15.44
C GLU A 332 -5.16 8.17 14.07
N ILE A 333 -6.46 8.42 14.00
CA ILE A 333 -7.15 8.99 12.84
C ILE A 333 -7.76 10.34 13.20
N HIS A 334 -7.47 11.33 12.37
CA HIS A 334 -8.01 12.68 12.45
C HIS A 334 -8.68 13.02 11.11
N LEU A 335 -10.00 12.88 11.04
CA LEU A 335 -10.80 13.34 9.92
C LEU A 335 -11.18 14.79 10.13
N GLY A 336 -11.31 15.55 9.05
CA GLY A 336 -11.86 16.88 9.14
C GLY A 336 -12.43 17.44 7.86
N TYR A 337 -13.08 18.59 8.01
CA TYR A 337 -13.84 19.20 6.94
C TYR A 337 -14.02 20.69 7.13
N GLU A 338 -14.31 21.39 6.04
CA GLU A 338 -14.73 22.79 6.06
C GLU A 338 -16.22 22.87 5.68
N GLY A 339 -16.90 23.91 6.17
CA GLY A 339 -18.32 24.16 5.88
C GLY A 339 -19.26 23.92 7.06
N VAL A 340 -20.55 24.11 6.81
CA VAL A 340 -21.58 24.18 7.86
C VAL A 340 -22.17 22.81 8.22
N ARG A 341 -22.16 21.86 7.29
CA ARG A 341 -22.74 20.52 7.46
C ARG A 341 -21.65 19.46 7.47
N GLU A 342 -21.85 18.43 8.28
CA GLU A 342 -20.98 17.25 8.25
C GLU A 342 -21.00 16.61 6.85
N PRO A 343 -19.84 16.19 6.30
CA PRO A 343 -19.78 15.58 4.99
C PRO A 343 -20.55 14.26 4.92
N PRO A 344 -21.31 14.00 3.85
CA PRO A 344 -22.08 12.76 3.68
C PRO A 344 -21.30 11.46 3.93
N PRO A 345 -20.01 11.32 3.53
CA PRO A 345 -19.26 10.09 3.76
C PRO A 345 -19.08 9.71 5.23
N VAL A 346 -19.14 10.68 6.16
CA VAL A 346 -18.88 10.45 7.59
C VAL A 346 -20.06 10.80 8.51
N ALA A 347 -21.07 11.51 7.98
CA ALA A 347 -22.22 11.97 8.76
C ALA A 347 -23.00 10.82 9.43
N GLY A 348 -23.10 9.66 8.77
CA GLY A 348 -23.79 8.47 9.29
C GLY A 348 -22.96 7.58 10.21
N VAL A 349 -21.69 7.91 10.46
CA VAL A 349 -20.81 7.06 11.27
C VAL A 349 -21.15 7.21 12.76
N PRO A 350 -21.37 6.11 13.51
CA PRO A 350 -21.65 6.15 14.95
C PRO A 350 -20.60 6.89 15.78
N GLU A 351 -21.00 7.51 16.90
CA GLU A 351 -20.11 8.30 17.77
C GLU A 351 -19.03 7.46 18.48
N ASP A 352 -19.32 6.19 18.77
CA ASP A 352 -18.36 5.25 19.36
C ASP A 352 -17.22 4.88 18.39
N LEU A 353 -17.45 5.04 17.08
CA LEU A 353 -16.44 4.84 16.03
C LEU A 353 -15.76 6.15 15.60
N LEU A 354 -16.42 7.30 15.74
CA LEU A 354 -15.93 8.60 15.32
C LEU A 354 -16.42 9.74 16.23
N LEU A 355 -15.52 10.27 17.05
CA LEU A 355 -15.85 11.32 18.01
C LEU A 355 -15.89 12.71 17.33
N ARG A 356 -17.01 13.41 17.45
CA ARG A 356 -17.15 14.79 16.97
C ARG A 356 -16.44 15.72 17.95
N SER A 357 -15.28 16.22 17.54
CA SER A 357 -14.48 17.15 18.35
C SER A 357 -14.85 18.58 17.99
N VAL A 358 -15.21 19.36 19.01
CA VAL A 358 -15.53 20.79 18.88
C VAL A 358 -14.30 21.59 18.48
#